data_AF-A0A8G1ZGD0-F1
#
_entry.id   AF-A0A8G1ZGD0-F1
#
_cell.length_a   1.000
_cell.length_b   1.000
_cell.length_c   1.000
_cell.angle_alpha   90.00
_cell.angle_beta   90.00
_cell.angle_gamma   90.00
#
_symmetry.space_group_name_H-M   'P 1'
#
loop_
_entity.id
_entity.type
_entity.pdbx_description
1 polymer ?
#
loop_
_entity_poly.entity_id
_entity_poly.type
_entity_poly.pdbx_seq_one_letter_code
_entity_poly.pdbx_strand_id
1 'polypeptide(L)'
;MHVIEQKCLFQKHCSSWVRIEKLPNPALSYASTRDFKNWYGAGGRRIGHILDPKTAETVDHVGANGGLVTKVGLSLDQAGTPKIAYSKYTADGHNSLSLASFSSGRWTSRMIAKSANPNKVSSRANAMRSDVVRFAQFDAKGASIIVTFPDEKPRKVGFQSTKGNASPSHGKGRRVQGPPIPAIPKGLLQATLRRVAVLEADGKPSEAVIQYFAQSAKRDRAIDCTKTEARACTPPASPILLMWRR
;
A
#
# COMPACT_ATOMS: atom_id res chain seq x y z
N MET A 1 8.55 0.49 -14.03
CA MET A 1 8.04 1.76 -13.46
C MET A 1 6.85 1.42 -12.56
N HIS A 2 6.84 1.95 -11.35
CA HIS A 2 6.16 1.37 -10.18
C HIS A 2 4.73 1.87 -10.05
N VAL A 3 3.75 0.97 -9.96
CA VAL A 3 2.40 1.33 -9.52
C VAL A 3 2.40 1.44 -8.00
N ILE A 4 2.48 2.67 -7.50
CA ILE A 4 2.53 2.92 -6.07
C ILE A 4 1.11 3.21 -5.57
N GLU A 5 0.41 2.20 -5.05
CA GLU A 5 -0.70 2.44 -4.14
C GLU A 5 -0.13 2.54 -2.73
N GLN A 6 -0.03 3.76 -2.21
CA GLN A 6 0.46 4.03 -0.86
C GLN A 6 -0.71 3.96 0.10
N LYS A 7 -0.71 2.99 1.01
CA LYS A 7 -1.57 3.03 2.21
C LYS A 7 -0.75 3.46 3.41
N CYS A 8 -1.25 4.47 4.11
CA CYS A 8 -0.59 5.07 5.26
C CYS A 8 -1.48 4.98 6.49
N LEU A 9 -1.01 4.23 7.48
CA LEU A 9 -1.59 4.19 8.82
C LEU A 9 -0.69 4.89 9.81
N PHE A 10 -1.29 5.67 10.71
CA PHE A 10 -0.61 6.35 11.81
C PHE A 10 -1.01 5.71 13.15
N GLN A 11 -0.03 5.23 13.90
CA GLN A 11 -0.05 5.34 15.36
C GLN A 11 0.79 6.57 15.71
N LYS A 12 0.55 7.23 16.84
CA LYS A 12 1.14 8.56 17.19
C LYS A 12 2.67 8.70 17.08
N HIS A 13 3.40 7.63 16.79
CA HIS A 13 4.83 7.61 16.48
C HIS A 13 5.24 6.75 15.26
N CYS A 14 4.35 6.25 14.39
CA CYS A 14 4.73 5.42 13.23
C CYS A 14 3.77 5.61 12.04
N SER A 15 4.29 6.09 10.91
CA SER A 15 3.66 6.02 9.59
C SER A 15 4.13 4.73 8.89
N SER A 16 3.20 3.82 8.59
CA SER A 16 3.51 2.57 7.87
C SER A 16 3.04 2.62 6.42
N TRP A 17 3.82 2.01 5.51
CA TRP A 17 3.67 2.07 4.06
C TRP A 17 3.70 0.68 3.46
N VAL A 18 2.86 0.49 2.45
CA VAL A 18 2.92 -0.67 1.57
C VAL A 18 3.11 -0.16 0.15
N ARG A 19 4.02 -0.81 -0.59
CA ARG A 19 4.26 -0.55 -2.01
C ARG A 19 4.05 -1.84 -2.77
N ILE A 20 3.47 -1.72 -3.96
CA ILE A 20 3.50 -2.80 -4.95
C ILE A 20 4.51 -2.43 -6.01
N GLU A 21 5.45 -3.32 -6.23
CA GLU A 21 6.40 -3.19 -7.31
C GLU A 21 5.88 -3.96 -8.51
N LYS A 22 6.00 -3.38 -9.69
CA LYS A 22 5.85 -4.11 -10.94
C LYS A 22 7.15 -4.03 -11.72
N LEU A 23 8.08 -4.83 -11.23
CA LEU A 23 9.24 -5.32 -11.99
C LEU A 23 8.78 -6.59 -12.75
N PRO A 24 9.59 -7.22 -13.62
CA PRO A 24 9.26 -8.54 -14.19
C PRO A 24 8.84 -9.58 -13.12
N ASN A 25 9.18 -9.32 -11.86
CA ASN A 25 8.67 -10.00 -10.69
C ASN A 25 7.95 -9.00 -9.75
N PRO A 26 6.63 -8.78 -9.88
CA PRO A 26 5.90 -7.92 -8.96
C PRO A 26 5.94 -8.44 -7.53
N ALA A 27 6.23 -7.53 -6.61
CA ALA A 27 6.38 -7.82 -5.20
C ALA A 27 5.52 -6.88 -4.37
N LEU A 28 5.08 -7.38 -3.22
CA LEU A 28 4.52 -6.59 -2.14
C LEU A 28 5.69 -6.18 -1.24
N SER A 29 5.85 -4.89 -0.97
CA SER A 29 6.94 -4.35 -0.15
C SER A 29 6.38 -3.50 0.99
N TYR A 30 7.11 -3.41 2.10
CA TYR A 30 6.78 -2.62 3.28
C TYR A 30 7.89 -1.65 3.66
N ALA A 31 7.50 -0.49 4.18
CA ALA A 31 8.39 0.43 4.87
C ALA A 31 7.62 1.23 5.92
N SER A 32 8.30 1.83 6.88
CA SER A 32 7.74 2.70 7.90
C SER A 32 8.64 3.89 8.13
N THR A 33 8.09 5.00 8.60
CA THR A 33 8.83 6.21 8.96
C THR A 33 8.13 6.93 10.11
N ARG A 34 8.90 7.67 10.91
CA ARG A 34 8.36 8.55 11.97
C ARG A 34 8.49 10.03 11.61
N ASP A 35 9.37 10.34 10.68
CA ASP A 35 9.86 11.70 10.40
C ASP A 35 9.87 12.04 8.89
N PHE A 36 9.46 11.09 8.03
CA PHE A 36 9.52 11.19 6.56
C PHE A 36 10.94 11.40 6.00
N LYS A 37 11.97 11.25 6.84
CA LYS A 37 13.40 11.37 6.48
C LYS A 37 14.12 10.05 6.56
N ASN A 38 13.71 9.18 7.48
CA ASN A 38 14.28 7.88 7.74
C ASN A 38 13.23 6.79 7.55
N TRP A 39 13.57 5.78 6.77
CA TRP A 39 12.69 4.66 6.44
C TRP A 39 13.20 3.36 7.07
N TYR A 40 12.27 2.52 7.53
CA TYR A 40 12.54 1.29 8.26
C TYR A 40 11.64 0.15 7.79
N GLY A 41 12.15 -1.09 7.78
CA GLY A 41 11.33 -2.30 7.63
C GLY A 41 10.52 -2.60 8.89
N ALA A 42 9.70 -3.66 8.86
CA ALA A 42 8.85 -4.06 9.96
C ALA A 42 9.64 -4.48 11.22
N GLY A 43 10.83 -5.04 11.03
CA GLY A 43 11.76 -5.37 12.12
C GLY A 43 12.60 -4.19 12.62
N GLY A 44 12.35 -2.96 12.18
CA GLY A 44 13.13 -1.79 12.56
C GLY A 44 14.46 -1.63 11.83
N ARG A 45 14.78 -2.51 10.86
CA ARG A 45 15.95 -2.37 9.99
C ARG A 45 15.83 -1.10 9.15
N ARG A 46 16.82 -0.21 9.23
CA ARG A 46 16.85 1.01 8.42
C ARG A 46 17.02 0.68 6.92
N ILE A 47 16.13 1.20 6.08
CA ILE A 47 16.16 1.08 4.62
C ILE A 47 17.00 2.18 3.98
N GLY A 48 16.90 3.42 4.49
CA GLY A 48 17.64 4.57 3.99
C GLY A 48 16.82 5.87 4.01
N HIS A 49 17.33 6.90 3.33
CA HIS A 49 16.66 8.20 3.18
C HIS A 49 15.74 8.29 1.96
N ILE A 50 15.98 7.43 0.96
CA ILE A 50 15.20 7.33 -0.27
C ILE A 50 14.49 5.98 -0.25
N LEU A 51 13.18 5.98 -0.48
CA LEU A 51 12.40 4.77 -0.61
C LEU A 51 12.57 4.19 -2.02
N ASP A 52 13.62 3.41 -2.21
CA ASP A 52 13.92 2.71 -3.46
C ASP A 52 13.25 1.32 -3.45
N PRO A 53 12.58 0.91 -4.54
CA PRO A 53 12.01 -0.43 -4.63
C PRO A 53 13.05 -1.56 -4.43
N LYS A 54 14.30 -1.33 -4.85
CA LYS A 54 15.41 -2.28 -4.65
C LYS A 54 15.84 -2.41 -3.18
N THR A 55 15.49 -1.44 -2.33
CA THR A 55 15.91 -1.41 -0.92
C THR A 55 14.74 -1.61 0.05
N ALA A 56 13.51 -1.45 -0.42
CA ALA A 56 12.31 -1.71 0.37
C ALA A 56 12.28 -3.16 0.87
N GLU A 57 11.68 -3.38 2.04
CA GLU A 57 11.57 -4.74 2.58
C GLU A 57 10.48 -5.49 1.82
N THR A 58 10.86 -6.59 1.16
CA THR A 58 9.88 -7.45 0.49
C THR A 58 9.06 -8.24 1.50
N VAL A 59 7.74 -8.18 1.33
CA VAL A 59 6.73 -8.93 2.09
C VAL A 59 6.38 -10.25 1.39
N ASP A 60 6.13 -10.19 0.08
CA ASP A 60 5.82 -11.37 -0.74
C ASP A 60 6.22 -11.12 -2.21
N HIS A 61 6.80 -12.14 -2.85
CA HIS A 61 7.10 -12.16 -4.28
C HIS A 61 5.93 -12.83 -5.02
N VAL A 62 4.88 -12.05 -5.33
CA VAL A 62 3.67 -12.60 -5.95
C VAL A 62 3.89 -13.02 -7.40
N GLY A 63 4.84 -12.40 -8.10
CA GLY A 63 5.20 -12.79 -9.46
C GLY A 63 4.22 -12.31 -10.53
N ALA A 64 4.70 -12.27 -11.78
CA ALA A 64 3.95 -11.69 -12.88
C ALA A 64 2.67 -12.51 -13.10
N ASN A 65 1.55 -11.81 -13.26
CA ASN A 65 0.23 -12.43 -13.38
C ASN A 65 -0.19 -13.26 -12.14
N GLY A 66 0.47 -13.09 -10.99
CA GLY A 66 0.14 -13.77 -9.73
C GLY A 66 -1.08 -13.20 -9.00
N GLY A 67 -1.89 -12.34 -9.63
CA GLY A 67 -3.14 -11.83 -9.06
C GLY A 67 -2.99 -10.69 -8.04
N LEU A 68 -1.81 -10.06 -7.94
CA LEU A 68 -1.62 -8.86 -7.12
C LEU A 68 -2.32 -7.66 -7.75
N VAL A 69 -3.36 -7.14 -7.09
CA VAL A 69 -4.03 -5.90 -7.46
C VAL A 69 -3.43 -4.74 -6.67
N THR A 70 -3.58 -3.51 -7.18
CA THR A 70 -3.01 -2.31 -6.53
C THR A 70 -3.55 -2.11 -5.12
N LYS A 71 -4.81 -2.46 -4.90
CA LYS A 71 -5.47 -2.29 -3.61
C LYS A 71 -4.93 -3.31 -2.62
N VAL A 72 -4.45 -2.82 -1.48
CA VAL A 72 -4.01 -3.61 -0.32
C VAL A 72 -4.75 -3.15 0.92
N GLY A 73 -4.78 -3.93 1.98
CA GLY A 73 -5.27 -3.58 3.31
C GLY A 73 -4.04 -3.52 4.20
N LEU A 74 -3.94 -2.52 5.06
CA LEU A 74 -2.91 -2.43 6.07
C LEU A 74 -3.62 -2.21 7.41
N SER A 75 -3.09 -2.80 8.46
CA SER A 75 -3.47 -2.53 9.85
C SER A 75 -2.23 -2.69 10.71
N LEU A 76 -2.17 -1.96 11.81
CA LEU A 76 -1.13 -2.11 12.83
C LEU A 76 -1.79 -2.69 14.07
N ASP A 77 -1.14 -3.66 14.72
CA ASP A 77 -1.54 -4.03 16.06
C ASP A 77 -1.15 -2.95 17.08
N GLN A 78 -1.49 -3.17 18.35
CA GLN A 78 -1.20 -2.20 19.41
C GLN A 78 0.30 -1.92 19.58
N ALA A 79 1.16 -2.89 19.26
CA ALA A 79 2.62 -2.74 19.31
C ALA A 79 3.20 -2.07 18.05
N GLY A 80 2.36 -1.70 17.08
CA GLY A 80 2.79 -1.14 15.80
C GLY A 80 3.22 -2.19 14.78
N THR A 81 2.96 -3.48 15.03
CA THR A 81 3.32 -4.56 14.11
C THR A 81 2.37 -4.56 12.91
N PRO A 82 2.88 -4.54 11.67
CA PRO A 82 2.04 -4.48 10.49
C PRO A 82 1.40 -5.82 10.10
N LYS A 83 0.15 -5.74 9.65
CA LYS A 83 -0.59 -6.80 8.96
C LYS A 83 -1.07 -6.28 7.62
N ILE A 84 -0.83 -7.05 6.56
CA ILE A 84 -1.13 -6.65 5.18
C ILE A 84 -2.06 -7.66 4.54
N ALA A 85 -3.27 -7.22 4.17
CA ALA A 85 -4.20 -8.00 3.37
C ALA A 85 -4.02 -7.67 1.89
N TYR A 86 -3.89 -8.65 1.03
CA TYR A 86 -3.66 -8.45 -0.40
C TYR A 86 -4.21 -9.61 -1.22
N SER A 87 -4.49 -9.36 -2.50
CA SER A 87 -4.92 -10.43 -3.40
C SER A 87 -3.72 -11.15 -4.01
N LYS A 88 -3.89 -12.45 -4.26
CA LYS A 88 -3.05 -13.23 -5.16
C LYS A 88 -3.85 -14.38 -5.75
N TYR A 89 -3.36 -14.99 -6.82
CA TYR A 89 -3.94 -16.24 -7.31
C TYR A 89 -3.43 -17.43 -6.50
N THR A 90 -4.30 -18.41 -6.34
CA THR A 90 -3.90 -19.77 -5.98
C THR A 90 -3.28 -20.47 -7.21
N ALA A 91 -2.61 -21.61 -6.99
CA ALA A 91 -1.99 -22.38 -8.07
C ALA A 91 -3.00 -22.83 -9.14
N ASP A 92 -4.23 -23.13 -8.74
CA ASP A 92 -5.36 -23.49 -9.60
C ASP A 92 -6.09 -22.27 -10.21
N GLY A 93 -5.58 -21.05 -10.01
CA GLY A 93 -6.06 -19.85 -10.70
C GLY A 93 -7.28 -19.18 -10.09
N HIS A 94 -7.63 -19.51 -8.83
CA HIS A 94 -8.67 -18.80 -8.11
C HIS A 94 -8.13 -17.49 -7.56
N ASN A 95 -9.02 -16.52 -7.40
CA ASN A 95 -8.71 -15.34 -6.62
C ASN A 95 -8.59 -15.74 -5.15
N SER A 96 -7.58 -15.22 -4.47
CA SER A 96 -7.44 -15.39 -3.03
C SER A 96 -7.19 -14.07 -2.35
N LEU A 97 -7.60 -14.01 -1.09
CA LEU A 97 -7.18 -12.99 -0.15
C LEU A 97 -6.13 -13.62 0.77
N SER A 98 -4.95 -13.03 0.81
CA SER A 98 -3.86 -13.43 1.68
C SER A 98 -3.62 -12.37 2.75
N LEU A 99 -3.20 -12.84 3.93
CA LEU A 99 -2.81 -12.00 5.06
C LEU A 99 -1.33 -12.23 5.35
N ALA A 100 -0.52 -11.22 5.08
CA ALA A 100 0.87 -11.15 5.53
C ALA A 100 0.95 -10.57 6.94
N SER A 101 1.82 -11.14 7.76
CA SER A 101 2.10 -10.70 9.13
C SER A 101 3.59 -10.82 9.41
N PHE A 102 4.15 -9.82 10.09
CA PHE A 102 5.53 -9.83 10.52
C PHE A 102 5.62 -10.44 11.92
N SER A 103 6.40 -11.51 12.08
CA SER A 103 6.64 -12.17 13.36
C SER A 103 8.00 -12.83 13.36
N SER A 104 8.67 -12.82 14.53
CA SER A 104 9.96 -13.49 14.71
C SER A 104 11.00 -13.05 13.66
N GLY A 105 11.03 -11.75 13.34
CA GLY A 105 11.98 -11.17 12.40
C GLY A 105 11.73 -11.44 10.91
N ARG A 106 10.59 -12.05 10.54
CA ARG A 106 10.26 -12.38 9.15
C ARG A 106 8.80 -12.14 8.79
N TRP A 107 8.57 -11.90 7.51
CA TRP A 107 7.23 -11.91 6.93
C TRP A 107 6.76 -13.34 6.72
N THR A 108 5.49 -13.59 7.06
CA THR A 108 4.79 -14.83 6.72
C THR A 108 3.46 -14.47 6.10
N SER A 109 2.99 -15.25 5.13
CA SER A 109 1.71 -15.03 4.47
C SER A 109 0.87 -16.29 4.47
N ARG A 110 -0.43 -16.14 4.74
CA ARG A 110 -1.41 -17.22 4.69
C ARG A 110 -2.64 -16.80 3.91
N MET A 111 -3.19 -17.72 3.12
CA MET A 111 -4.50 -17.53 2.49
C MET A 111 -5.58 -17.51 3.57
N ILE A 112 -6.46 -16.52 3.52
CA ILE A 112 -7.59 -16.37 4.46
C ILE A 112 -8.94 -16.47 3.78
N ALA A 113 -9.00 -16.35 2.45
CA ALA A 113 -10.18 -16.66 1.65
C ALA A 113 -9.79 -16.99 0.21
N LYS A 114 -10.63 -17.79 -0.45
CA LYS A 114 -10.51 -18.22 -1.86
C LYS A 114 -11.85 -18.03 -2.57
N SER A 115 -11.86 -17.64 -3.84
CA SER A 115 -13.08 -17.60 -4.66
C SER A 115 -13.57 -19.02 -4.98
N ALA A 116 -14.88 -19.18 -5.13
CA ALA A 116 -15.51 -20.44 -5.52
C ALA A 116 -15.12 -20.83 -6.95
N ASN A 117 -15.08 -19.86 -7.86
CA ASN A 117 -14.76 -20.07 -9.26
C ASN A 117 -13.35 -19.54 -9.61
N PRO A 118 -12.60 -20.24 -10.49
CA PRO A 118 -11.38 -19.70 -11.04
C PRO A 118 -11.71 -18.51 -11.92
N ASN A 119 -11.06 -17.38 -11.69
CA ASN A 119 -11.22 -16.20 -12.53
C ASN A 119 -9.88 -15.45 -12.57
N LYS A 120 -9.01 -15.87 -13.49
CA LYS A 120 -7.76 -15.17 -13.75
C LYS A 120 -8.11 -13.87 -14.46
N VAL A 121 -7.95 -12.77 -13.75
CA VAL A 121 -8.06 -11.41 -14.26
C VAL A 121 -7.08 -11.25 -15.42
N SER A 122 -7.56 -11.32 -16.66
CA SER A 122 -6.75 -11.06 -17.86
C SER A 122 -6.39 -9.58 -17.91
N SER A 123 -5.19 -9.25 -18.37
CA SER A 123 -4.63 -7.90 -18.33
C SER A 123 -5.37 -6.92 -19.27
N ARG A 124 -6.47 -6.29 -18.83
CA ARG A 124 -7.05 -5.09 -19.45
C ARG A 124 -7.26 -3.98 -18.42
N ALA A 125 -7.05 -2.75 -18.87
CA ALA A 125 -6.77 -1.59 -18.04
C ALA A 125 -8.02 -0.82 -17.56
N ASN A 126 -7.93 -0.29 -16.34
CA ASN A 126 -8.48 1.00 -15.86
C ASN A 126 -9.98 1.32 -15.75
N ALA A 127 -10.94 0.40 -15.95
CA ALA A 127 -12.32 0.61 -15.45
C ALA A 127 -12.48 0.06 -14.01
N MET A 128 -13.56 0.43 -13.30
CA MET A 128 -14.01 -0.27 -12.08
C MET A 128 -14.26 -1.75 -12.40
N ARG A 129 -13.19 -2.55 -12.37
CA ARG A 129 -13.22 -3.97 -12.68
C ARG A 129 -14.15 -4.67 -11.67
N SER A 130 -15.22 -5.27 -12.16
CA SER A 130 -16.08 -6.18 -11.40
C SER A 130 -15.40 -7.52 -11.18
N ASP A 131 -14.38 -7.82 -12.00
CA ASP A 131 -13.65 -9.07 -12.05
C ASP A 131 -12.36 -9.06 -11.21
N VAL A 132 -12.08 -8.01 -10.43
CA VAL A 132 -11.01 -8.00 -9.42
C VAL A 132 -11.58 -8.19 -8.02
N VAL A 133 -10.80 -8.84 -7.16
CA VAL A 133 -11.11 -8.92 -5.73
C VAL A 133 -11.27 -7.51 -5.17
N ARG A 134 -12.44 -7.23 -4.60
CA ARG A 134 -12.66 -6.04 -3.79
C ARG A 134 -12.57 -6.45 -2.34
N PHE A 135 -11.77 -5.73 -1.57
CA PHE A 135 -11.81 -5.89 -0.14
C PHE A 135 -11.84 -4.53 0.55
N ALA A 136 -12.54 -4.51 1.67
CA ALA A 136 -12.64 -3.39 2.57
C ALA A 136 -11.32 -3.25 3.36
N GLN A 137 -11.21 -2.16 4.11
CA GLN A 137 -10.15 -2.05 5.11
C GLN A 137 -10.40 -3.08 6.22
N PHE A 138 -9.36 -3.32 7.03
CA PHE A 138 -9.54 -4.05 8.28
C PHE A 138 -10.65 -3.38 9.11
N ASP A 139 -11.36 -4.17 9.93
CA ASP A 139 -12.19 -3.58 10.97
C ASP A 139 -11.34 -2.74 11.95
N ALA A 140 -12.00 -1.95 12.79
CA ALA A 140 -11.35 -1.08 13.76
C ALA A 140 -10.42 -1.82 14.75
N LYS A 141 -10.56 -3.14 14.87
CA LYS A 141 -9.75 -3.98 15.76
C LYS A 141 -8.61 -4.68 15.03
N GLY A 142 -8.48 -4.51 13.72
CA GLY A 142 -7.50 -5.23 12.91
C GLY A 142 -7.73 -6.74 12.94
N ALA A 143 -8.97 -7.20 13.13
CA ALA A 143 -9.31 -8.61 13.41
C ALA A 143 -10.16 -9.26 12.30
N SER A 144 -10.73 -8.46 11.41
CA SER A 144 -11.47 -8.99 10.27
C SER A 144 -11.41 -8.06 9.06
N ILE A 145 -11.77 -8.60 7.90
CA ILE A 145 -11.86 -7.88 6.64
C ILE A 145 -13.09 -8.33 5.86
N ILE A 146 -13.78 -7.39 5.21
CA ILE A 146 -14.84 -7.73 4.26
C ILE A 146 -14.19 -7.92 2.90
N VAL A 147 -14.43 -9.07 2.27
CA VAL A 147 -13.97 -9.39 0.92
C VAL A 147 -15.16 -9.71 0.03
N THR A 148 -15.06 -9.29 -1.23
CA THR A 148 -15.99 -9.56 -2.30
C THR A 148 -15.16 -10.05 -3.48
N PHE A 149 -15.28 -11.34 -3.77
CA PHE A 149 -14.75 -11.90 -4.99
C PHE A 149 -15.70 -11.59 -6.15
N PRO A 150 -15.21 -11.59 -7.40
CA PRO A 150 -16.07 -11.47 -8.58
C PRO A 150 -17.24 -12.45 -8.52
N ASP A 151 -18.43 -11.95 -8.81
CA ASP A 151 -19.67 -12.74 -8.87
C ASP A 151 -20.04 -13.46 -7.56
N GLU A 152 -19.42 -13.08 -6.44
CA GLU A 152 -19.72 -13.59 -5.11
C GLU A 152 -20.29 -12.50 -4.19
N LYS A 153 -21.13 -12.91 -3.24
CA LYS A 153 -21.60 -12.02 -2.18
C LYS A 153 -20.43 -11.59 -1.28
N PRO A 154 -20.40 -10.33 -0.80
CA PRO A 154 -19.44 -9.91 0.20
C PRO A 154 -19.51 -10.79 1.44
N ARG A 155 -18.36 -11.16 2.00
CA ARG A 155 -18.29 -11.91 3.25
C ARG A 155 -17.20 -11.38 4.17
N LYS A 156 -17.46 -11.47 5.48
CA LYS A 156 -16.53 -11.08 6.53
C LYS A 156 -15.61 -12.27 6.86
N VAL A 157 -14.30 -12.04 6.79
CA VAL A 157 -13.29 -13.03 7.12
C VAL A 157 -12.60 -12.58 8.40
N GLY A 158 -12.77 -13.36 9.47
CA GLY A 158 -12.12 -13.12 10.76
C GLY A 158 -10.77 -13.82 10.87
N PHE A 159 -9.88 -13.27 11.68
CA PHE A 159 -8.59 -13.87 12.00
C PHE A 159 -8.14 -13.49 13.41
N GLN A 160 -7.31 -14.36 14.02
CA GLN A 160 -6.76 -14.08 15.34
C GLN A 160 -5.91 -12.81 15.31
N SER A 161 -6.26 -11.86 16.18
CA SER A 161 -5.44 -10.69 16.43
C SER A 161 -4.49 -11.00 17.59
N THR A 162 -3.18 -10.90 17.35
CA THR A 162 -2.17 -10.93 18.40
C THR A 162 -2.42 -9.79 19.38
N LYS A 163 -2.74 -10.12 20.64
CA LYS A 163 -2.83 -9.15 21.73
C LYS A 163 -1.41 -8.68 22.05
N GLY A 164 -1.11 -7.42 21.76
CA GLY A 164 0.12 -6.77 22.20
C GLY A 164 -0.21 -5.79 23.32
N ASN A 165 0.47 -5.90 24.46
CA ASN A 165 0.35 -4.91 25.53
C ASN A 165 1.18 -3.68 25.15
N ALA A 166 0.55 -2.66 24.57
CA ALA A 166 1.19 -1.36 24.40
C ALA A 166 0.16 -0.23 24.55
N SER A 167 0.55 0.75 25.36
CA SER A 167 -0.29 1.87 25.79
C SER A 167 -0.46 2.91 24.69
N PRO A 168 -1.67 3.46 24.45
CA PRO A 168 -1.87 4.54 23.50
C PRO A 168 -1.18 5.81 24.00
N SER A 169 0.00 6.16 23.45
CA SER A 169 0.63 7.45 23.73
C SER A 169 -0.18 8.56 23.05
N HIS A 170 -1.10 9.19 23.77
CA HIS A 170 -1.89 10.33 23.30
C HIS A 170 -1.12 11.67 23.36
N GLY A 171 -0.27 11.96 22.37
CA GLY A 171 0.20 13.33 22.11
C GLY A 171 -0.82 14.16 21.34
N LYS A 172 -1.12 15.41 21.75
CA LYS A 172 -1.91 16.37 20.98
C LYS A 172 -1.02 16.94 19.85
N GLY A 173 -1.31 16.61 18.59
CA GLY A 173 -0.59 17.15 17.44
C GLY A 173 -0.91 18.63 17.26
N ARG A 174 0.13 19.48 17.33
CA ARG A 174 0.04 20.92 17.04
C ARG A 174 -0.29 21.11 15.56
N ARG A 175 -1.37 21.85 15.24
CA ARG A 175 -1.69 22.28 13.87
C ARG A 175 -0.54 23.12 13.32
N VAL A 176 0.26 22.54 12.42
CA VAL A 176 1.26 23.26 11.62
C VAL A 176 0.63 23.56 10.26
N GLN A 177 0.76 24.79 9.76
CA GLN A 177 0.38 25.11 8.38
C GLN A 177 1.15 24.18 7.44
N GLY A 178 0.43 23.43 6.61
CA GLY A 178 1.04 22.44 5.72
C GLY A 178 2.06 23.08 4.77
N PRO A 179 3.12 22.34 4.40
CA PRO A 179 4.10 22.81 3.41
C PRO A 179 3.44 23.14 2.06
N PRO A 180 4.05 24.02 1.25
CA PRO A 180 3.53 24.39 -0.06
C PRO A 180 3.37 23.17 -0.97
N ILE A 181 2.41 23.25 -1.90
CA ILE A 181 2.12 22.18 -2.86
C ILE A 181 3.38 21.93 -3.71
N PRO A 182 3.84 20.67 -3.88
CA PRO A 182 4.96 20.36 -4.75
C PRO A 182 4.65 20.81 -6.18
N ALA A 183 5.53 21.62 -6.75
CA ALA A 183 5.47 21.90 -8.18
C ALA A 183 5.71 20.61 -8.96
N ILE A 184 4.84 20.29 -9.91
CA ILE A 184 5.01 19.13 -10.78
C ILE A 184 6.08 19.48 -11.83
N PRO A 185 7.20 18.73 -11.91
CA PRO A 185 8.24 19.00 -12.91
C PRO A 185 7.70 18.89 -14.34
N LYS A 186 8.15 19.77 -15.24
CA LYS A 186 7.86 19.70 -16.67
C LYS A 186 8.50 18.45 -17.31
N GLY A 187 7.94 17.99 -18.43
CA GLY A 187 8.46 16.84 -19.18
C GLY A 187 8.08 15.47 -18.60
N LEU A 188 7.13 15.44 -17.66
CA LEU A 188 6.55 14.22 -17.13
C LEU A 188 5.22 13.89 -17.84
N LEU A 189 5.06 12.65 -18.31
CA LEU A 189 3.82 12.13 -18.89
C LEU A 189 2.66 12.19 -17.89
N GLN A 190 1.65 13.03 -18.20
CA GLN A 190 0.38 13.19 -17.46
C GLN A 190 0.57 13.16 -15.93
N ALA A 191 1.58 13.88 -15.43
CA ALA A 191 1.86 13.92 -14.02
C ALA A 191 0.73 14.60 -13.25
N THR A 192 0.31 13.96 -12.16
CA THR A 192 -0.80 14.41 -11.33
C THR A 192 -0.38 14.46 -9.87
N LEU A 193 -0.91 15.45 -9.16
CA LEU A 193 -0.83 15.50 -7.71
C LEU A 193 -1.77 14.44 -7.13
N ARG A 194 -1.24 13.59 -6.26
CA ARG A 194 -1.95 12.57 -5.51
C ARG A 194 -2.13 13.03 -4.07
N ARG A 195 -3.33 12.79 -3.55
CA ARG A 195 -3.67 13.01 -2.14
C ARG A 195 -4.27 11.72 -1.60
N VAL A 196 -3.66 11.19 -0.56
CA VAL A 196 -4.10 9.97 0.11
C VAL A 196 -4.48 10.34 1.54
N ALA A 197 -5.67 9.92 1.97
CA ALA A 197 -6.07 10.08 3.36
C ALA A 197 -5.16 9.22 4.26
N VAL A 198 -4.63 9.83 5.31
CA VAL A 198 -3.96 9.09 6.37
C VAL A 198 -5.04 8.48 7.25
N LEU A 199 -4.90 7.21 7.59
CA LEU A 199 -5.85 6.50 8.44
C LEU A 199 -5.30 6.38 9.85
N GLU A 200 -6.16 6.56 10.83
CA GLU A 200 -5.92 6.18 12.22
C GLU A 200 -5.82 4.67 12.36
N ALA A 201 -5.29 4.18 13.49
CA ALA A 201 -5.16 2.75 13.78
C ALA A 201 -6.49 1.98 13.70
N ASP A 202 -7.61 2.65 13.97
CA ASP A 202 -8.96 2.10 13.87
C ASP A 202 -9.53 2.13 12.43
N GLY A 203 -8.71 2.49 11.44
CA GLY A 203 -9.07 2.58 10.03
C GLY A 203 -9.84 3.84 9.64
N LYS A 204 -10.17 4.73 10.58
CA LYS A 204 -10.88 5.97 10.24
C LYS A 204 -9.92 6.97 9.59
N PRO A 205 -10.40 7.81 8.65
CA PRO A 205 -9.61 8.93 8.16
C PRO A 205 -9.19 9.85 9.30
N SER A 206 -7.90 10.13 9.41
CA SER A 206 -7.37 11.21 10.24
C SER A 206 -7.59 12.57 9.57
N GLU A 207 -7.31 13.64 10.30
CA GLU A 207 -7.24 14.99 9.72
C GLU A 207 -6.05 15.14 8.76
N ALA A 208 -5.11 14.20 8.68
CA ALA A 208 -3.94 14.31 7.83
C ALA A 208 -4.14 13.69 6.43
N VAL A 209 -3.44 14.25 5.45
CA VAL A 209 -3.31 13.71 4.10
C VAL A 209 -1.85 13.65 3.70
N ILE A 210 -1.50 12.65 2.92
CA ILE A 210 -0.21 12.59 2.24
C ILE A 210 -0.37 13.10 0.83
N GLN A 211 0.56 13.95 0.41
CA GLN A 211 0.58 14.57 -0.89
C GLN A 211 1.91 14.31 -1.60
N TYR A 212 1.84 13.86 -2.86
CA TYR A 212 3.00 13.59 -3.73
C TYR A 212 2.57 13.71 -5.20
N PHE A 213 3.50 13.79 -6.15
CA PHE A 213 3.16 13.70 -7.59
C PHE A 213 3.55 12.33 -8.16
N ALA A 214 2.81 11.88 -9.18
CA ALA A 214 3.12 10.67 -9.94
C ALA A 214 2.67 10.80 -11.40
N GLN A 215 3.40 10.14 -12.30
CA GLN A 215 3.03 10.03 -13.72
C GLN A 215 1.83 9.10 -13.94
N SER A 216 1.20 9.21 -15.12
CA SER A 216 -0.09 8.59 -15.49
C SER A 216 -0.42 7.24 -14.85
N ALA A 217 -1.71 6.99 -14.61
CA ALA A 217 -2.20 5.72 -14.07
C ALA A 217 -2.23 4.56 -15.10
N LYS A 218 -1.59 4.68 -16.27
CA LYS A 218 -1.50 3.59 -17.27
C LYS A 218 -0.45 2.56 -16.81
N ARG A 219 -0.90 1.80 -15.81
CA ARG A 219 -0.56 0.42 -15.45
C ARG A 219 0.46 -0.21 -16.40
N ASP A 220 1.67 -0.32 -15.87
CA ASP A 220 2.52 -1.52 -16.03
C ASP A 220 3.42 -1.64 -17.25
N ARG A 221 3.54 -0.61 -18.09
CA ARG A 221 4.52 -0.60 -19.19
C ARG A 221 5.69 0.34 -18.91
N ALA A 222 6.89 -0.04 -19.34
CA ALA A 222 7.98 0.91 -19.48
C ALA A 222 7.51 2.02 -20.42
N ILE A 223 7.75 3.27 -20.03
CA ILE A 223 7.31 4.45 -20.77
C ILE A 223 8.56 5.05 -21.39
N ASP A 224 8.62 5.04 -22.71
CA ASP A 224 9.71 5.70 -23.43
C ASP A 224 9.57 7.21 -23.28
N CYS A 225 10.71 7.88 -23.15
CA CYS A 225 10.75 9.33 -23.23
C CYS A 225 10.35 9.78 -24.65
N THR A 226 9.53 10.82 -24.73
CA THR A 226 9.21 11.51 -25.99
C THR A 226 9.85 12.89 -26.01
N LYS A 227 9.88 13.57 -27.16
CA LYS A 227 10.40 14.95 -27.24
C LYS A 227 9.67 15.90 -26.30
N THR A 228 8.37 15.71 -26.08
CA THR A 228 7.54 16.52 -25.18
C THR A 228 7.57 16.02 -23.73
N GLU A 229 8.00 14.78 -23.49
CA GLU A 229 8.01 14.11 -22.18
C GLU A 229 9.39 13.52 -21.88
N ALA A 230 10.42 14.35 -22.05
CA ALA A 230 11.83 13.95 -21.96
C ALA A 230 12.25 13.41 -20.57
N ARG A 231 11.40 13.55 -19.54
CA ARG A 231 11.65 13.02 -18.18
C ARG A 231 10.77 11.84 -17.82
N ALA A 232 9.97 11.31 -18.75
CA ALA A 232 9.01 10.25 -18.42
C ALA A 232 9.66 8.89 -18.12
N CYS A 233 10.79 8.60 -18.75
CA CYS A 233 11.56 7.38 -18.54
C CYS A 233 12.50 7.45 -17.31
N THR A 234 12.88 8.67 -16.89
CA THR A 234 13.73 8.93 -15.72
C THR A 234 13.12 10.03 -14.85
N PRO A 235 11.99 9.76 -14.17
CA PRO A 235 11.35 10.75 -13.33
C PRO A 235 12.26 11.14 -12.15
N PRO A 236 12.25 12.42 -11.72
CA PRO A 236 12.91 12.81 -10.49
C PRO A 236 12.19 12.21 -9.27
N ALA A 237 12.87 12.21 -8.12
CA ALA A 237 12.24 11.84 -6.86
C ALA A 237 11.04 12.75 -6.56
N SER A 238 9.93 12.14 -6.13
CA SER A 238 8.71 12.85 -5.73
C SER A 238 8.71 13.06 -4.22
N PRO A 239 8.67 14.31 -3.72
CA PRO A 239 8.62 14.55 -2.30
C PRO A 239 7.28 14.07 -1.73
N ILE A 240 7.35 13.35 -0.62
CA ILE A 240 6.18 12.89 0.13
C ILE A 240 5.94 13.89 1.27
N LEU A 241 4.80 14.58 1.24
CA LEU A 241 4.45 15.59 2.23
C LEU A 241 3.27 15.12 3.08
N LEU A 242 3.41 15.21 4.40
CA LEU A 242 2.29 15.10 5.34
C LEU A 242 1.66 16.48 5.55
N MET A 243 0.36 16.59 5.35
CA MET A 243 -0.41 17.82 5.53
C MET A 243 -1.56 17.58 6.49
N TRP A 244 -1.83 18.54 7.37
CA TRP A 244 -3.00 18.54 8.25
C TRP A 244 -4.14 19.32 7.58
N ARG A 245 -5.34 18.74 7.50
CA ARG A 245 -6.56 19.43 7.09
C ARG A 245 -6.92 20.44 8.17
N ARG A 246 -7.20 21.68 7.75
CA ARG A 246 -7.74 22.73 8.63
C ARG A 246 -9.22 22.50 8.86
#